data_AF-A0A7K2XM20-F1
#
_entry.id   AF-A0A7K2XM20-F1
#
_cell.length_a   1.000
_cell.length_b   1.000
_cell.length_c   1.000
_cell.angle_alpha   90.00
_cell.angle_beta   90.00
_cell.angle_gamma   90.00
#
_symmetry.space_group_name_H-M   'P 1'
#
loop_
_entity.id
_entity.type
_entity.pdbx_description
1 polymer ?
#
loop_
_entity_poly.entity_id
_entity_poly.type
_entity_poly.pdbx_seq_one_letter_code
_entity_poly.pdbx_strand_id
1 'polypeptide(L)' 'MSTTRTAVEIASQPATWRQAARTLPRHVAALPRRGERVAVVGCGTSWFMALAYAELRESGGHGETDAFAAS' A
#
# COMPACT_ATOMS: atom_id res chain seq x y z
N MET A 1 -7.23 -33.01 0.73
CA MET A 1 -6.52 -32.20 1.73
C MET A 1 -7.35 -30.96 2.02
N SER A 2 -7.51 -30.57 3.29
CA SER A 2 -8.24 -29.35 3.66
C SER A 2 -7.38 -28.12 3.32
N THR A 3 -7.98 -27.10 2.69
CA THR A 3 -7.29 -25.85 2.34
C THR A 3 -7.02 -25.03 3.60
N THR A 4 -5.79 -24.52 3.76
CA THR A 4 -5.44 -23.66 4.90
C THR A 4 -6.09 -22.28 4.76
N ARG A 5 -6.32 -21.59 5.89
CA ARG A 5 -6.86 -20.22 5.89
C ARG A 5 -6.00 -19.27 5.04
N THR A 6 -4.68 -19.33 5.19
CA THR A 6 -3.73 -18.52 4.42
C THR A 6 -3.81 -18.80 2.92
N ALA A 7 -4.01 -20.06 2.50
CA ALA A 7 -4.18 -20.37 1.08
C ALA A 7 -5.46 -19.75 0.51
N VAL A 8 -6.56 -19.74 1.29
CA VAL A 8 -7.80 -19.06 0.91
C VAL A 8 -7.59 -17.54 0.80
N GLU A 9 -6.88 -16.94 1.76
CA GLU A 9 -6.57 -15.50 1.75
C GLU A 9 -5.72 -15.11 0.53
N ILE A 10 -4.68 -15.87 0.21
CA ILE A 10 -3.82 -15.64 -0.97
C ILE A 10 -4.65 -15.77 -2.26
N ALA A 11 -5.49 -16.80 -2.37
CA ALA A 11 -6.35 -16.99 -3.55
C ALA A 11 -7.38 -15.85 -3.74
N SER A 12 -7.74 -15.14 -2.67
CA SER A 12 -8.68 -14.01 -2.73
C SER A 12 -8.08 -12.71 -3.28
N GLN A 13 -6.74 -12.60 -3.36
CA GLN A 13 -6.06 -11.33 -3.66
C GLN A 13 -6.52 -10.64 -4.94
N PRO A 14 -6.76 -11.32 -6.09
CA PRO A 14 -7.26 -10.64 -7.28
C PRO A 14 -8.61 -9.95 -7.09
N ALA A 15 -9.49 -10.47 -6.23
CA ALA A 15 -10.75 -9.83 -5.88
C ALA A 15 -10.53 -8.66 -4.92
N THR A 16 -9.68 -8.84 -3.90
CA THR A 16 -9.31 -7.81 -2.93
C THR A 16 -8.70 -6.58 -3.60
N TRP A 17 -7.78 -6.75 -4.55
CA TRP A 17 -7.18 -5.63 -5.30
C TRP A 17 -8.22 -4.85 -6.11
N ARG A 18 -9.13 -5.54 -6.81
CA ARG A 18 -10.23 -4.87 -7.53
C ARG A 18 -11.14 -4.12 -6.57
N GLN A 19 -11.38 -4.62 -5.37
CA GLN A 19 -12.15 -3.93 -4.36
C GLN A 19 -11.43 -2.67 -3.86
N ALA A 20 -10.13 -2.76 -3.56
CA ALA A 20 -9.32 -1.61 -3.16
C ALA A 20 -9.34 -0.49 -4.22
N ALA A 21 -9.21 -0.84 -5.50
CA ALA A 21 -9.31 0.15 -6.58
C ALA A 21 -10.68 0.86 -6.61
N ARG A 22 -11.78 0.13 -6.34
CA ARG A 22 -13.13 0.71 -6.29
C ARG A 22 -13.34 1.65 -5.10
N THR A 23 -12.59 1.51 -4.01
CA THR A 23 -12.73 2.41 -2.85
C THR A 23 -11.94 3.71 -3.02
N LEU A 24 -11.01 3.79 -3.99
CA LEU A 24 -10.15 4.96 -4.22
C LEU A 24 -10.89 6.30 -4.19
N PRO A 25 -12.06 6.51 -4.87
CA PRO A 25 -12.74 7.80 -4.86
C PRO A 25 -13.07 8.33 -3.45
N ARG A 26 -13.29 7.43 -2.48
CA ARG A 26 -13.58 7.80 -1.09
C ARG A 26 -12.34 8.26 -0.32
N HIS A 27 -11.15 7.94 -0.82
CA HIS A 27 -9.88 8.19 -0.15
C HIS A 27 -8.99 9.24 -0.84
N VAL A 28 -9.32 9.67 -2.08
CA VAL A 28 -8.52 10.64 -2.85
C VAL A 28 -8.15 11.87 -2.02
N ALA A 29 -9.09 12.43 -1.26
CA ALA A 29 -8.86 13.63 -0.45
C ALA A 29 -7.84 13.43 0.69
N ALA A 30 -7.60 12.18 1.11
CA ALA A 30 -6.64 11.83 2.16
C ALA A 30 -5.27 11.40 1.60
N LEU A 31 -5.13 11.26 0.27
CA LEU A 31 -3.88 10.88 -0.35
C LEU A 31 -2.97 12.10 -0.57
N PRO A 32 -1.64 11.93 -0.47
CA PRO A 32 -0.70 13.01 -0.79
C PRO A 32 -0.85 13.48 -2.24
N ARG A 33 -0.73 14.78 -2.45
CA ARG A 33 -0.68 15.39 -3.79
C ARG A 33 0.68 15.13 -4.42
N ARG A 34 0.76 15.28 -5.75
CA ARG A 34 2.05 15.24 -6.46
C ARG A 34 2.93 16.41 -6.01
N GLY A 35 4.21 16.13 -5.77
CA GLY A 35 5.22 17.10 -5.31
C GLY A 35 5.32 17.23 -3.79
N GLU A 36 4.35 16.74 -3.02
CA GLU A 36 4.45 16.74 -1.56
C GLU A 36 5.52 15.75 -1.10
N ARG A 37 6.35 16.16 -0.14
CA ARG A 37 7.25 15.27 0.59
C ARG A 37 6.44 14.46 1.59
N VAL A 38 6.58 13.14 1.59
CA VAL A 38 5.75 12.23 2.38
C VAL A 38 6.62 11.36 3.27
N ALA A 39 6.21 11.16 4.52
CA ALA A 39 6.72 10.10 5.37
C ALA A 39 5.66 9.01 5.51
N VAL A 40 6.00 7.76 5.21
CA VAL A 40 5.12 6.60 5.40
C VAL A 40 5.71 5.67 6.43
N VAL A 41 4.90 5.32 7.44
CA VAL A 41 5.36 4.59 8.62
C VAL A 41 4.58 3.28 8.76
N GLY A 42 5.27 2.17 9.07
CA GLY A 42 4.61 0.87 9.29
C GLY A 42 5.42 -0.09 10.13
N CYS A 43 4.76 -1.02 10.84
CA CYS A 43 5.39 -2.12 11.59
C CYS A 43 5.13 -3.48 10.92
N GLY A 44 6.05 -4.44 11.09
CA GLY A 44 5.91 -5.78 10.52
C GLY A 44 5.73 -5.75 8.99
N THR A 45 4.75 -6.47 8.44
CA THR A 45 4.49 -6.48 6.99
C THR A 45 4.10 -5.11 6.45
N SER A 46 3.50 -4.24 7.27
CA SER A 46 3.16 -2.86 6.86
C SER A 46 4.41 -2.02 6.60
N TRP A 47 5.56 -2.36 7.20
CA TRP A 47 6.83 -1.72 6.85
C TRP A 47 7.20 -1.98 5.38
N PHE A 48 7.07 -3.23 4.92
CA PHE A 48 7.33 -3.55 3.52
C PHE A 48 6.34 -2.89 2.54
N MET A 49 5.09 -2.67 2.97
CA MET A 49 4.15 -1.86 2.19
C MET A 49 4.56 -0.39 2.10
N ALA A 50 5.10 0.20 3.17
CA ALA A 50 5.62 1.57 3.14
C ALA A 50 6.78 1.70 2.15
N LEU A 51 7.71 0.73 2.15
CA LEU A 51 8.80 0.65 1.17
C LEU A 51 8.28 0.56 -0.27
N ALA A 52 7.36 -0.38 -0.54
CA ALA A 52 6.80 -0.56 -1.88
C ALA A 52 6.02 0.68 -2.37
N TYR A 53 5.29 1.35 -1.46
CA TYR A 53 4.58 2.59 -1.79
C TYR A 53 5.55 3.75 -2.08
N ALA A 54 6.61 3.91 -1.29
CA ALA A 54 7.63 4.93 -1.50
C ALA A 54 8.26 4.78 -2.89
N GLU A 55 8.75 3.59 -3.22
CA GLU A 55 9.34 3.28 -4.53
C GLU A 55 8.37 3.58 -5.68
N LEU A 56 7.10 3.15 -5.56
CA LEU A 56 6.11 3.40 -6.60
C LEU A 56 5.78 4.88 -6.76
N ARG A 57 5.70 5.64 -5.65
CA ARG A 57 5.41 7.06 -5.66
C ARG A 57 6.56 7.86 -6.28
N GLU A 58 7.79 7.55 -5.91
CA GLU A 58 8.97 8.23 -6.44
C GLU A 58 9.24 7.89 -7.91
N SER A 59 9.20 6.61 -8.28
CA SER A 59 9.39 6.17 -9.68
C SER A 59 8.33 6.72 -10.62
N GLY A 60 7.10 6.95 -10.13
CA GLY A 60 6.03 7.65 -10.86
C GLY A 60 6.20 9.17 -10.95
N GLY A 61 7.23 9.74 -10.32
CA GLY A 61 7.49 11.18 -10.25
C GLY A 61 6.49 11.95 -9.37
N HIS A 62 5.89 11.30 -8.37
CA HIS A 62 4.88 11.92 -7.50
C HIS A 62 5.50 12.70 -6.32
N GLY A 63 6.82 12.66 -6.13
CA GLY A 63 7.54 13.40 -5.11
C GLY A 63 8.24 12.49 -4.09
N GLU A 64 9.19 13.06 -3.37
CA GLU A 64 10.00 12.41 -2.33
C GLU A 64 9.10 11.73 -1.27
N THR A 65 9.43 10.49 -0.95
CA THR A 65 8.66 9.62 -0.07
C THR A 65 9.59 8.78 0.79
N ASP A 66 9.79 9.20 2.04
CA ASP A 66 10.57 8.45 3.00
C ASP A 66 9.72 7.38 3.68
N ALA A 67 10.29 6.19 3.79
CA ALA A 67 9.65 5.06 4.44
C ALA A 67 10.35 4.79 5.78
N PHE A 68 9.59 4.67 6.87
CA PHE A 68 10.13 4.36 8.21
C PHE A 68 9.49 3.11 8.82
N ALA A 69 10.32 2.27 9.44
CA ALA A 69 9.85 1.23 10.34
C ALA A 69 9.34 1.85 11.65
N ALA A 70 8.12 1.53 12.04
CA ALA A 70 7.62 1.85 13.38
C ALA A 70 8.28 0.91 14.39
N SER A 71 9.03 1.49 15.32
CA SER A 71 9.69 0.83 16.46
C SER A 71 8.84 0.91 17.72
#